data_AF-A0A3C1UEE4-F1
#
_entry.id   AF-A0A3C1UEE4-F1
#
_cell.length_a   1.000
_cell.length_b   1.000
_cell.length_c   1.000
_cell.angle_alpha   90.00
_cell.angle_beta   90.00
_cell.angle_gamma   90.00
#
_symmetry.space_group_name_H-M   'P 1'
#
loop_
_entity.id
_entity.type
_entity.pdbx_description
1 polymer ?
#
loop_
_entity_poly.entity_id
_entity_poly.type
_entity_poly.pdbx_seq_one_letter_code
_entity_poly.pdbx_strand_id
1 'polypeptide(L)'
;MKIEQILRSAVLAGICIGIAGFGYLADEKGIVGAVLFAFGLLTVVSYSLKLYTGTAGFIKKGETGQLLLILVGNIIGCLLVALIARCSPMHLQDTAQKILEGRLATGPLKGGVLAIGCGFIMTTAVTFARQGKNLPLLFGVPLFIVCGFPHCIADAFYYL
;
A
#
# COMPACT_ATOMS: atom_id res chain seq x y z
N MET A 1 -4.55 4.90 -22.04
CA MET A 1 -4.97 3.52 -21.71
C MET A 1 -6.48 3.45 -21.73
N LYS A 2 -7.07 2.33 -22.15
CA LYS A 2 -8.51 2.10 -21.98
C LYS A 2 -8.83 1.96 -20.48
N ILE A 3 -10.01 2.40 -20.05
CA ILE A 3 -10.45 2.36 -18.63
C ILE A 3 -10.29 0.95 -18.03
N GLU A 4 -10.66 -0.08 -18.79
CA GLU A 4 -10.51 -1.49 -18.42
C GLU A 4 -9.07 -1.88 -18.05
N GLN A 5 -8.08 -1.40 -18.81
CA GLN A 5 -6.66 -1.67 -18.54
C GLN A 5 -6.19 -0.98 -17.27
N ILE A 6 -6.68 0.24 -17.01
CA ILE A 6 -6.37 0.99 -15.78
C ILE A 6 -6.92 0.23 -14.58
N LEU A 7 -8.18 -0.19 -14.65
CA LEU A 7 -8.84 -0.96 -13.59
C LEU A 7 -8.11 -2.28 -13.31
N ARG A 8 -7.81 -3.08 -14.34
CA ARG A 8 -7.07 -4.34 -14.16
C ARG A 8 -5.71 -4.11 -13.49
N SER A 9 -4.97 -3.13 -13.97
CA SER A 9 -3.67 -2.77 -13.39
C SER A 9 -3.79 -2.28 -11.94
N ALA A 10 -4.83 -1.51 -11.63
CA ALA A 10 -5.09 -1.02 -10.29
C ALA A 10 -5.51 -2.13 -9.31
N VAL A 11 -6.37 -3.06 -9.74
CA VAL A 11 -6.73 -4.22 -8.91
C VAL A 11 -5.51 -5.08 -8.63
N LEU A 12 -4.68 -5.37 -9.63
CA LEU A 12 -3.43 -6.12 -9.43
C LEU A 12 -2.46 -5.40 -8.48
N ALA A 13 -2.33 -4.06 -8.58
CA ALA A 13 -1.52 -3.31 -7.63
C ALA A 13 -2.06 -3.43 -6.20
N GLY A 14 -3.38 -3.37 -6.02
CA GLY A 14 -4.04 -3.59 -4.73
C GLY A 14 -3.76 -4.99 -4.17
N ILE A 15 -3.82 -6.02 -5.03
CA ILE A 15 -3.49 -7.39 -4.65
C ILE A 15 -2.03 -7.49 -4.17
N CYS A 16 -1.07 -6.89 -4.89
CA CYS A 16 0.33 -6.89 -4.47
C CYS A 16 0.55 -6.25 -3.09
N ILE A 17 -0.11 -5.12 -2.82
CA ILE A 17 -0.03 -4.46 -1.52
C ILE A 17 -0.79 -5.24 -0.43
N GLY A 18 -1.91 -5.88 -0.76
CA GLY A 18 -2.63 -6.77 0.14
C GLY A 18 -1.79 -7.97 0.56
N ILE A 19 -1.06 -8.60 -0.37
CA ILE A 19 -0.13 -9.70 -0.07
C ILE A 19 1.02 -9.22 0.83
N ALA A 20 1.54 -8.02 0.56
CA ALA A 20 2.56 -7.40 1.41
C ALA A 20 2.05 -7.16 2.84
N GLY A 21 0.81 -6.65 2.97
CA GLY A 21 0.13 -6.46 4.25
C GLY A 21 -0.13 -7.78 4.97
N PHE A 22 -0.51 -8.84 4.26
CA PHE A 22 -0.65 -10.18 4.82
C PHE A 22 0.68 -10.65 5.40
N GLY A 23 1.78 -10.57 4.63
CA GLY A 23 3.12 -10.91 5.14
C GLY A 23 3.52 -10.12 6.40
N TYR A 24 3.12 -8.85 6.50
CA TYR A 24 3.37 -8.03 7.68
C TYR A 24 2.55 -8.46 8.90
N LEU A 25 1.28 -8.82 8.71
CA LEU A 25 0.44 -9.36 9.79
C LEU A 25 0.88 -10.75 10.23
N ALA A 26 1.37 -11.56 9.29
CA ALA A 26 1.92 -12.89 9.53
C ALA A 26 3.15 -12.88 10.45
N ASP A 27 3.91 -11.78 10.46
CA ASP A 27 5.03 -11.52 11.37
C ASP A 27 4.61 -10.70 12.61
N GLU A 28 3.31 -10.62 12.92
CA GLU A 28 2.78 -9.90 14.09
C GLU A 28 3.25 -8.44 14.22
N LYS A 29 3.34 -7.72 13.09
CA LYS A 29 3.88 -6.34 13.00
C LYS A 29 5.40 -6.23 13.21
N GLY A 30 6.13 -7.32 13.11
CA GLY A 30 7.57 -7.35 13.25
C GLY A 30 8.33 -6.67 12.09
N ILE A 31 9.62 -6.46 12.34
CA ILE A 31 10.53 -5.83 11.38
C ILE A 31 10.75 -6.71 10.14
N VAL A 32 10.67 -8.04 10.28
CA VAL A 32 10.85 -8.97 9.15
C VAL A 32 9.70 -8.79 8.17
N GLY A 33 8.46 -8.75 8.67
CA GLY A 33 7.28 -8.44 7.88
C GLY A 33 7.36 -7.06 7.22
N ALA A 34 7.88 -6.05 7.92
CA ALA A 34 8.06 -4.71 7.36
C ALA A 34 9.06 -4.68 6.20
N VAL A 35 10.16 -5.44 6.30
CA VAL A 35 11.14 -5.59 5.20
C VAL A 35 10.53 -6.38 4.05
N LEU A 36 9.83 -7.48 4.34
CA LEU A 36 9.14 -8.29 3.34
C LEU A 36 8.04 -7.51 2.61
N PHE A 37 7.45 -6.49 3.24
CA PHE A 37 6.49 -5.60 2.58
C PHE A 37 7.08 -4.94 1.33
N ALA A 38 8.42 -4.74 1.27
CA ALA A 38 9.09 -4.19 0.10
C ALA A 38 8.86 -5.02 -1.17
N PHE A 39 8.64 -6.33 -1.03
CA PHE A 39 8.27 -7.21 -2.14
C PHE A 39 7.04 -6.69 -2.89
N GLY A 40 5.97 -6.30 -2.18
CA GLY A 40 4.75 -5.81 -2.82
C GLY A 40 4.97 -4.56 -3.67
N LEU A 41 5.70 -3.58 -3.13
CA LEU A 41 6.00 -2.36 -3.89
C LEU A 41 6.99 -2.63 -5.04
N LEU A 42 7.95 -3.53 -4.85
CA LEU A 42 8.88 -3.95 -5.90
C LEU A 42 8.11 -4.57 -7.06
N THR A 43 7.19 -5.50 -6.78
CA THR A 43 6.31 -6.12 -7.77
C THR A 43 5.46 -5.07 -8.52
N VAL A 44 4.87 -4.11 -7.80
CA VAL A 44 4.10 -3.02 -8.39
C VAL A 44 4.94 -2.22 -9.38
N VAL A 45 6.16 -1.84 -9.02
CA VAL A 45 7.01 -1.03 -9.91
C VAL A 45 7.57 -1.88 -11.06
N SER A 46 8.01 -3.10 -10.80
CA SER A 46 8.55 -4.02 -11.83
C SER A 46 7.52 -4.33 -12.93
N TYR A 47 6.26 -4.57 -12.57
CA TYR A 47 5.17 -4.77 -13.53
C TYR A 47 4.52 -3.46 -14.00
N SER A 48 5.02 -2.29 -13.58
CA SER A 48 4.46 -0.98 -13.92
C SER A 48 2.96 -0.85 -13.60
N LEU A 49 2.52 -1.44 -12.48
CA LEU A 49 1.13 -1.43 -12.07
C LEU A 49 0.69 -0.06 -11.53
N LYS A 50 -0.60 0.23 -11.65
CA LYS A 50 -1.19 1.50 -11.22
C LYS A 50 -1.53 1.46 -9.73
N LEU A 51 -0.58 1.89 -8.90
CA LEU A 51 -0.82 2.14 -7.47
C LEU A 51 -1.13 3.62 -7.23
N TYR A 52 -2.15 3.91 -6.44
CA TYR A 52 -2.62 5.25 -6.11
C TYR A 52 -1.50 6.11 -5.53
N THR A 53 -0.83 5.65 -4.46
CA THR A 53 0.22 6.40 -3.78
C THR A 53 1.46 6.64 -4.66
N GLY A 54 1.78 5.68 -5.54
CA GLY A 54 2.84 5.82 -6.54
C GLY A 54 2.46 6.63 -7.79
N THR A 55 1.18 6.98 -7.94
CA THR A 55 0.66 7.78 -9.07
C THR A 55 0.28 9.20 -8.65
N ALA A 56 -0.19 9.39 -7.41
CA ALA A 56 -0.66 10.66 -6.88
C ALA A 56 0.40 11.77 -6.94
N GLY A 57 1.68 11.44 -6.70
CA GLY A 57 2.79 12.39 -6.79
C GLY A 57 3.13 12.86 -8.22
N PHE A 58 2.52 12.27 -9.26
CA PHE A 58 2.82 12.55 -10.67
C PHE A 58 1.60 13.02 -11.47
N ILE A 59 0.48 13.31 -10.80
CA ILE A 59 -0.78 13.64 -11.46
C ILE A 59 -0.74 15.04 -12.11
N LYS A 60 -1.36 15.18 -13.29
CA LYS A 60 -1.57 16.47 -13.95
C LYS A 60 -2.97 17.03 -13.71
N LYS A 61 -3.15 18.33 -13.93
CA LYS A 61 -4.46 18.99 -13.83
C LYS A 61 -5.47 18.30 -14.75
N GLY A 62 -6.61 17.86 -14.20
CA GLY A 62 -7.67 17.16 -14.93
C GLY A 62 -7.65 15.63 -14.85
N GLU A 63 -6.62 15.02 -14.24
CA GLU A 63 -6.52 13.55 -14.12
C GLU A 63 -7.09 13.00 -12.80
N THR A 64 -7.73 13.83 -11.97
CA THR A 64 -8.24 13.46 -10.65
C THR A 64 -9.24 12.31 -10.69
N GLY A 65 -10.11 12.27 -11.72
CA GLY A 65 -11.04 11.16 -11.93
C GLY A 65 -10.35 9.83 -12.19
N GLN A 66 -9.24 9.83 -12.94
CA GLN A 66 -8.43 8.64 -13.17
C GLN A 66 -7.75 8.18 -11.87
N LEU A 67 -7.26 9.11 -11.07
CA LEU A 67 -6.65 8.78 -9.78
C LEU A 67 -7.65 8.14 -8.81
N LEU A 68 -8.88 8.64 -8.79
CA LEU A 68 -9.97 8.05 -8.00
C LEU A 68 -10.32 6.65 -8.50
N LEU A 69 -10.36 6.43 -9.81
CA LEU A 69 -10.54 5.10 -10.39
C LEU A 69 -9.44 4.12 -9.96
N ILE A 70 -8.18 4.58 -9.96
CA ILE A 70 -7.04 3.78 -9.48
C ILE A 70 -7.19 3.46 -7.98
N LEU A 71 -7.59 4.43 -7.16
CA LEU A 71 -7.83 4.23 -5.74
C LEU A 71 -8.86 3.13 -5.49
N VAL A 72 -10.02 3.22 -6.15
CA VAL A 72 -11.08 2.21 -6.04
C VAL A 72 -10.59 0.83 -6.48
N GLY A 73 -9.87 0.75 -7.61
CA GLY A 73 -9.28 -0.51 -8.06
C GLY A 73 -8.29 -1.11 -7.05
N ASN A 74 -7.42 -0.28 -6.46
CA ASN A 74 -6.49 -0.73 -5.43
C ASN A 74 -7.21 -1.25 -4.18
N ILE A 75 -8.25 -0.53 -3.71
CA ILE A 75 -9.07 -0.96 -2.56
C ILE A 75 -9.71 -2.32 -2.85
N ILE A 76 -10.33 -2.49 -4.03
CA ILE A 76 -10.90 -3.79 -4.44
C ILE A 76 -9.85 -4.90 -4.39
N GLY A 77 -8.66 -4.66 -4.93
CA GLY A 77 -7.56 -5.63 -4.89
C GLY A 77 -7.14 -6.02 -3.46
N CYS A 78 -7.04 -5.04 -2.56
CA CYS A 78 -6.75 -5.29 -1.15
C CYS A 78 -7.85 -6.10 -0.45
N LEU A 79 -9.12 -5.77 -0.70
CA LEU A 79 -10.26 -6.50 -0.12
C LEU A 79 -10.34 -7.94 -0.63
N LEU A 80 -9.99 -8.20 -1.89
CA LEU A 80 -9.89 -9.57 -2.41
C LEU A 80 -8.83 -10.37 -1.64
N VAL A 81 -7.68 -9.77 -1.35
CA VAL A 81 -6.65 -10.44 -0.54
C VAL A 81 -7.08 -10.60 0.92
N ALA A 82 -7.82 -9.64 1.48
CA ALA A 82 -8.41 -9.78 2.81
C ALA A 82 -9.36 -10.99 2.88
N LEU A 83 -10.20 -11.21 1.87
CA LEU A 83 -11.04 -12.41 1.78
C LEU A 83 -10.22 -13.70 1.67
N ILE A 84 -9.14 -13.70 0.88
CA ILE A 84 -8.22 -14.85 0.79
C ILE A 84 -7.54 -15.11 2.13
N ALA A 85 -7.15 -14.06 2.87
CA ALA A 85 -6.49 -14.17 4.16
C ALA A 85 -7.37 -14.88 5.21
N ARG A 86 -8.70 -14.79 5.10
CA ARG A 86 -9.65 -15.54 5.96
C ARG A 86 -9.62 -17.05 5.74
N CYS A 87 -9.10 -17.51 4.60
CA CYS A 87 -8.88 -18.93 4.35
C CYS A 87 -7.57 -19.46 4.95
N SER A 88 -6.71 -18.57 5.48
CA SER A 88 -5.47 -18.94 6.14
C SER A 88 -5.73 -19.41 7.57
N PRO A 89 -5.01 -20.41 8.10
CA PRO A 89 -5.12 -20.80 9.51
C PRO A 89 -4.51 -19.78 10.49
N MET A 90 -3.91 -18.69 9.98
CA MET A 90 -3.21 -17.69 10.79
C MET A 90 -4.18 -16.73 11.51
N HIS A 91 -3.87 -16.39 12.77
CA HIS A 91 -4.61 -15.40 13.55
C HIS A 91 -4.20 -13.96 13.20
N LEU A 92 -4.66 -13.48 12.04
CA LEU A 92 -4.28 -12.15 11.53
C LEU A 92 -5.18 -11.02 12.05
N GLN A 93 -6.41 -11.35 12.45
CA GLN A 93 -7.47 -10.39 12.73
C GLN A 93 -7.14 -9.48 13.92
N ASP A 94 -6.65 -10.03 15.03
CA ASP A 94 -6.27 -9.24 16.21
C ASP A 94 -5.17 -8.23 15.89
N THR A 95 -4.18 -8.66 15.10
CA THR A 95 -3.07 -7.82 14.66
C THR A 95 -3.59 -6.68 13.78
N ALA A 96 -4.44 -7.00 12.79
CA ALA A 96 -5.05 -6.01 11.89
C ALA A 96 -5.92 -5.00 12.66
N GLN A 97 -6.79 -5.48 13.55
CA GLN A 97 -7.66 -4.64 14.39
C GLN A 97 -6.85 -3.66 15.24
N LYS A 98 -5.78 -4.13 15.90
CA LYS A 98 -4.88 -3.25 16.65
C LYS A 98 -4.23 -2.16 15.79
N ILE A 99 -3.97 -2.42 14.50
CA ILE A 99 -3.45 -1.36 13.59
C ILE A 99 -4.55 -0.33 13.37
N LEU A 100 -5.74 -0.78 12.95
CA LEU A 100 -6.85 0.10 12.63
C LEU A 100 -7.28 0.97 13.83
N GLU A 101 -7.41 0.38 15.02
CA GLU A 101 -7.73 1.12 16.23
C GLU A 101 -6.70 2.21 16.54
N GLY A 102 -5.40 1.89 16.42
CA GLY A 102 -4.34 2.90 16.58
C GLY A 102 -4.40 4.01 15.53
N ARG A 103 -4.73 3.67 14.28
CA ARG A 103 -4.90 4.64 13.19
C ARG A 103 -6.09 5.57 13.44
N LEU A 104 -7.22 5.00 13.87
CA LEU A 104 -8.44 5.75 14.20
C LEU A 104 -8.23 6.64 15.44
N ALA A 105 -7.58 6.12 16.48
CA ALA A 105 -7.26 6.87 17.71
C ALA A 105 -6.31 8.04 17.47
N THR A 106 -5.43 7.96 16.47
CA THR A 106 -4.57 9.08 16.06
C THR A 106 -5.39 10.28 15.58
N GLY A 107 -6.56 10.03 14.99
CA GLY A 107 -7.45 11.04 14.45
C GLY A 107 -7.01 11.61 13.09
N PRO A 108 -7.94 12.25 12.34
CA PRO A 108 -7.73 12.62 10.94
C PRO A 108 -6.65 13.68 10.74
N LEU A 109 -6.53 14.65 11.65
CA LEU A 109 -5.52 15.72 11.55
C LEU A 109 -4.10 15.18 11.69
N LYS A 110 -3.80 14.49 12.80
CA LYS A 110 -2.48 13.91 13.05
C LYS A 110 -2.16 12.81 12.04
N GLY A 111 -3.15 11.98 11.69
CA GLY A 111 -3.02 10.96 10.66
C GLY A 111 -2.67 11.56 9.30
N GLY A 112 -3.33 12.66 8.91
CA GLY A 112 -3.04 13.40 7.68
C GLY A 112 -1.61 13.95 7.63
N VAL A 113 -1.12 14.50 8.74
CA VAL A 113 0.28 14.97 8.83
C VAL A 113 1.28 13.82 8.67
N LEU A 114 1.04 12.68 9.33
CA LEU A 114 1.88 11.49 9.18
C LEU A 114 1.82 10.90 7.76
N ALA A 115 0.66 10.98 7.10
CA ALA A 115 0.48 10.51 5.73
C ALA A 115 1.35 11.26 4.71
N ILE A 116 1.72 12.52 4.98
CA ILE A 116 2.66 13.28 4.14
C ILE A 116 4.02 12.57 4.08
N GLY A 117 4.51 12.11 5.23
CA GLY A 117 5.76 11.34 5.31
C GLY A 117 5.69 10.03 4.51
N CYS A 118 4.57 9.32 4.59
CA CYS A 118 4.32 8.15 3.75
C CYS A 118 4.37 8.50 2.26
N GLY A 119 3.62 9.53 1.85
CA GLY A 119 3.56 9.98 0.45
C GLY A 119 4.93 10.39 -0.12
N PHE A 120 5.75 11.06 0.69
CA PHE A 120 7.12 11.43 0.33
C PHE A 120 7.99 10.19 0.08
N ILE A 121 7.95 9.20 0.98
CA ILE A 121 8.70 7.95 0.85
C ILE A 121 8.22 7.17 -0.39
N MET A 122 6.91 7.02 -0.58
CA MET A 122 6.35 6.30 -1.73
C MET A 122 6.73 6.96 -3.06
N THR A 123 6.64 8.28 -3.16
CA THR A 123 7.01 9.02 -4.37
C THR A 123 8.51 8.88 -4.66
N THR A 124 9.36 8.97 -3.63
CA THR A 124 10.81 8.77 -3.76
C THR A 124 11.13 7.35 -4.23
N ALA A 125 10.58 6.33 -3.56
CA ALA A 125 10.76 4.93 -3.91
C ALA A 125 10.40 4.65 -5.37
N VAL A 126 9.24 5.13 -5.84
CA VAL A 126 8.79 4.94 -7.22
C VAL A 126 9.65 5.72 -8.22
N THR A 127 10.04 6.96 -7.89
CA THR A 127 10.89 7.80 -8.75
C THR A 127 12.20 7.11 -9.06
N PHE A 128 12.88 6.61 -8.03
CA PHE A 128 14.18 5.95 -8.18
C PHE A 128 14.06 4.54 -8.77
N ALA A 129 13.03 3.78 -8.40
CA ALA A 129 12.82 2.44 -8.97
C ALA A 129 12.55 2.50 -10.49
N ARG A 130 11.86 3.55 -10.99
CA ARG A 130 11.73 3.81 -12.44
C ARG A 130 13.05 4.11 -13.15
N GLN A 131 14.08 4.53 -12.41
CA GLN A 131 15.45 4.73 -12.91
C GLN A 131 16.32 3.46 -12.74
N GLY A 132 15.72 2.32 -12.38
CA GLY A 132 16.45 1.08 -12.08
C GLY A 132 17.13 1.05 -10.70
N LYS A 133 16.86 2.05 -9.83
CA LYS A 133 17.47 2.16 -8.49
C LYS A 133 16.47 1.75 -7.42
N ASN A 134 16.55 0.50 -6.97
CA ASN A 134 15.57 -0.06 -6.03
C ASN A 134 15.92 0.14 -4.54
N LEU A 135 17.10 0.68 -4.19
CA LEU A 135 17.49 0.86 -2.79
C LEU A 135 16.54 1.78 -2.00
N PRO A 136 16.09 2.94 -2.52
CA PRO A 136 15.12 3.78 -1.79
C PRO A 136 13.79 3.08 -1.54
N LEU A 137 13.40 2.15 -2.41
CA LEU A 137 12.22 1.30 -2.21
C LEU A 137 12.48 0.26 -1.11
N LEU A 138 13.60 -0.47 -1.21
CA LEU A 138 13.96 -1.54 -0.28
C LEU A 138 14.06 -1.06 1.17
N PHE A 139 14.59 0.15 1.39
CA PHE A 139 14.71 0.73 2.73
C PHE A 139 13.54 1.67 3.09
N GLY A 140 12.95 2.35 2.12
CA GLY A 140 11.83 3.26 2.36
C GLY A 140 10.58 2.54 2.85
N VAL A 141 10.31 1.35 2.31
CA VAL A 141 9.15 0.54 2.72
C VAL A 141 9.18 0.16 4.20
N PRO A 142 10.21 -0.54 4.73
CA PRO A 142 10.26 -0.83 6.16
C PRO A 142 10.31 0.46 7.01
N LEU A 143 10.96 1.52 6.52
CA LEU A 143 11.04 2.79 7.24
C LEU A 143 9.66 3.41 7.49
N PHE A 144 8.78 3.52 6.48
CA PHE A 144 7.46 4.13 6.71
C PHE A 144 6.60 3.30 7.67
N ILE A 145 6.74 1.96 7.62
CA ILE A 145 6.01 1.04 8.50
C ILE A 145 6.47 1.23 9.94
N VAL A 146 7.78 1.23 10.18
CA VAL A 146 8.39 1.43 11.50
C VAL A 146 8.09 2.82 12.07
N CYS A 147 8.10 3.86 11.23
CA CYS A 147 7.68 5.21 11.62
C CYS A 147 6.16 5.32 11.90
N GLY A 148 5.39 4.27 11.64
CA GLY A 148 3.95 4.25 11.89
C GLY A 148 3.17 5.17 10.94
N PHE A 149 3.67 5.45 9.74
CA PHE A 149 2.97 6.32 8.81
C PHE A 149 1.76 5.58 8.18
N PRO A 150 0.57 6.21 8.13
CA PRO A 150 -0.61 5.61 7.51
C PRO A 150 -0.45 5.56 5.99
N HIS A 151 -0.83 4.43 5.39
CA HIS A 151 -0.80 4.22 3.94
C HIS A 151 -2.17 3.72 3.51
N CYS A 152 -2.96 4.57 2.86
CA CYS A 152 -4.38 4.33 2.59
C CYS A 152 -4.69 2.98 1.91
N ILE A 153 -3.85 2.51 0.98
CA ILE A 153 -4.07 1.22 0.30
C ILE A 153 -3.72 0.04 1.22
N ALA A 154 -2.72 0.18 2.08
CA ALA A 154 -2.37 -0.87 3.03
C ALA A 154 -3.42 -0.95 4.14
N ASP A 155 -3.88 0.21 4.61
CA ASP A 155 -4.97 0.32 5.57
C ASP A 155 -6.26 -0.32 5.03
N ALA A 156 -6.54 -0.23 3.73
CA ALA A 156 -7.68 -0.91 3.10
C ALA A 156 -7.62 -2.44 3.24
N PHE A 157 -6.44 -3.05 3.21
CA PHE A 157 -6.27 -4.48 3.47
C PHE A 157 -6.51 -4.84 4.95
N TYR A 158 -6.16 -3.95 5.89
CA TYR A 158 -6.32 -4.23 7.32
C TYR A 158 -7.78 -4.27 7.79
N TYR A 159 -8.75 -3.88 6.96
CA TYR A 159 -10.20 -4.11 7.19
C TYR A 159 -10.63 -5.57 6.89
N LEU A 160 -9.75 -6.54 7.16
CA LEU A 160 -9.97 -7.97 6.91
C LEU A 160 -10.85 -8.64 7.95
#